data_AF-A0A673A8Z1-F1
#
_entry.id   AF-A0A673A8Z1-F1
#
_cell.length_a   1.000
_cell.length_b   1.000
_cell.length_c   1.000
_cell.angle_alpha   90.00
_cell.angle_beta   90.00
_cell.angle_gamma   90.00
#
_symmetry.space_group_name_H-M   'P 1'
#
loop_
_entity.id
_entity.type
_entity.pdbx_description
1 polymer ?
#
loop_
_entity_poly.entity_id
_entity_poly.type
_entity_poly.pdbx_seq_one_letter_code
_entity_poly.pdbx_strand_id
1 'polypeptide(L)'
;MFDGYDSCSEESTSSSSSEDSEDEVVPSMPASLPIIKNNGQVYTYPDGKAGMATCEMCGMVGVRDAFYSKTKRFCSVSCSRSYSSNSKKASILARLQVSGKPPTKKAKVLQKQPLMAKLAAYAQYQASQQNQAKSKAVVPAESFDWGRYICSNNTVGAPVSCFKHAPMGTCWGDINEGVRIEVLNSDTSLSTKVYWIAEIIKLAGFKALLRYEGFDNDSSKDFWCNLCIPEVHPVGWCASSGKPLVPPKSIQHKYSNWKAFLVKRLTGPSNMQFPFKKLMRVEVVDKNYLCRTRVALVEQVIGGRLRLVYEESEDGSDDFWCHMFSPLIHSIGWSRSIGHRFKRSDITKKMDGQMDAPAPLFQKVKDVDQSGDWFKDGMKLEAIDPLNLSAICVATVRKVLADGYLMIGIDGSEAVDGSDWFCYHGTSPSIFPVGFCEINDIELTPPRGYTKLPFKWFDYLREMGSIAAPVKLFNKEVPNHGFRQGMKLEAVDLMEPRLVCVATVTRIVHRLLRIHFDGWEDEYDQWVDCESPDLYPVGWCQLTGYQLQPPASQSNREMPPSVPKQKKKAQQYKGQKKKPLLRMKEEAAEVDEFTFSQTISDQESNGSGSYYIKQEP
;
A
#
# COMPACT_ATOMS: atom_id res chain seq x y z
N MET A 1 -22.01 58.91 51.29
CA MET A 1 -20.75 59.67 51.23
C MET A 1 -20.14 59.30 49.88
N PHE A 2 -20.24 60.15 48.86
CA PHE A 2 -19.47 61.40 48.67
C PHE A 2 -17.96 61.12 48.70
N ASP A 3 -17.14 61.36 47.67
CA ASP A 3 -17.34 61.74 46.23
C ASP A 3 -16.12 61.13 45.46
N GLY A 4 -15.99 61.07 44.13
CA GLY A 4 -16.73 61.69 43.02
C GLY A 4 -15.83 62.65 42.21
N TYR A 5 -15.64 62.41 40.90
CA TYR A 5 -15.33 63.42 39.87
C TYR A 5 -15.39 62.81 38.46
N ASP A 6 -16.03 63.52 37.52
CA ASP A 6 -16.26 63.13 36.11
C ASP A 6 -16.59 64.41 35.28
N SER A 7 -16.80 64.29 33.96
CA SER A 7 -17.04 65.38 32.97
C SER A 7 -15.77 66.15 32.52
N CYS A 8 -15.63 66.67 31.29
CA CYS A 8 -16.68 67.23 30.39
C CYS A 8 -16.59 66.82 28.89
N SER A 9 -17.76 66.53 28.29
CA SER A 9 -18.46 67.30 27.22
C SER A 9 -17.69 68.32 26.32
N GLU A 10 -18.04 68.59 25.04
CA GLU A 10 -18.99 68.01 24.04
C GLU A 10 -18.81 68.68 22.64
N GLU A 11 -19.70 68.40 21.67
CA GLU A 11 -20.12 69.21 20.48
C GLU A 11 -19.38 69.19 19.09
N SER A 12 -19.95 68.42 18.15
CA SER A 12 -20.76 68.85 16.98
C SER A 12 -20.26 69.68 15.75
N THR A 13 -20.71 69.23 14.57
CA THR A 13 -21.20 69.98 13.35
C THR A 13 -20.29 70.74 12.35
N SER A 14 -19.89 70.04 11.26
CA SER A 14 -20.31 70.21 9.83
C SER A 14 -20.25 71.54 9.02
N SER A 15 -19.62 71.45 7.81
CA SER A 15 -20.04 71.96 6.47
C SER A 15 -19.57 73.32 5.86
N SER A 16 -19.03 73.23 4.61
CA SER A 16 -18.95 74.26 3.51
C SER A 16 -18.10 75.54 3.75
N SER A 17 -17.55 76.27 2.76
CA SER A 17 -16.97 76.07 1.39
C SER A 17 -16.32 77.42 0.95
N SER A 18 -15.78 77.77 -0.23
CA SER A 18 -15.68 77.24 -1.61
C SER A 18 -14.41 77.84 -2.32
N GLU A 19 -14.19 77.54 -3.62
CA GLU A 19 -13.63 78.44 -4.69
C GLU A 19 -12.17 79.00 -4.58
N ASP A 20 -11.33 79.13 -5.64
CA ASP A 20 -11.50 78.79 -7.07
C ASP A 20 -10.16 78.60 -7.87
N SER A 21 -10.23 77.84 -8.98
CA SER A 21 -9.51 77.88 -10.31
C SER A 21 -7.96 78.11 -10.45
N GLU A 22 -7.25 77.79 -11.57
CA GLU A 22 -7.53 77.41 -12.99
C GLU A 22 -6.66 76.20 -13.51
N ASP A 23 -6.88 75.75 -14.76
CA ASP A 23 -6.48 74.45 -15.39
C ASP A 23 -5.09 74.32 -16.09
N GLU A 24 -4.68 73.07 -16.42
CA GLU A 24 -4.47 72.62 -17.83
C GLU A 24 -4.15 71.10 -18.05
N VAL A 25 -4.57 70.57 -19.21
CA VAL A 25 -4.28 69.28 -19.91
C VAL A 25 -4.61 67.92 -19.25
N VAL A 26 -5.51 67.16 -19.91
CA VAL A 26 -5.81 65.73 -19.66
C VAL A 26 -5.56 64.87 -20.92
N PRO A 27 -4.87 63.70 -20.83
CA PRO A 27 -4.84 62.69 -21.90
C PRO A 27 -6.12 61.83 -21.89
N SER A 28 -6.75 61.65 -23.06
CA SER A 28 -8.06 60.99 -23.18
C SER A 28 -8.04 59.45 -23.15
N MET A 29 -9.11 58.85 -22.61
CA MET A 29 -9.38 57.42 -22.67
C MET A 29 -9.70 56.98 -24.13
N PRO A 30 -9.03 55.94 -24.68
CA PRO A 30 -9.39 55.38 -25.99
C PRO A 30 -10.60 54.43 -25.91
N ALA A 31 -11.24 54.23 -27.06
CA ALA A 31 -12.56 53.58 -27.18
C ALA A 31 -12.56 52.05 -26.98
N SER A 32 -13.79 51.50 -26.90
CA SER A 32 -14.11 50.10 -26.64
C SER A 32 -13.38 49.08 -27.54
N LEU A 33 -12.71 48.12 -26.90
CA LEU A 33 -12.15 46.94 -27.56
C LEU A 33 -13.27 45.95 -27.98
N PRO A 34 -13.14 45.26 -29.13
CA PRO A 34 -14.17 44.35 -29.64
C PRO A 34 -14.26 43.07 -28.79
N ILE A 35 -15.41 42.87 -28.16
CA ILE A 35 -15.70 41.66 -27.36
C ILE A 35 -16.22 40.55 -28.27
N ILE A 36 -15.51 39.41 -28.31
CA ILE A 36 -16.00 38.16 -28.92
C ILE A 36 -16.43 37.23 -27.78
N LYS A 37 -17.68 36.74 -27.84
CA LYS A 37 -18.24 35.79 -26.87
C LYS A 37 -18.22 34.38 -27.46
N ASN A 38 -17.71 33.41 -26.72
CA ASN A 38 -17.88 31.98 -27.00
C ASN A 38 -17.90 31.20 -25.68
N ASN A 39 -18.73 30.14 -25.58
CA ASN A 39 -18.93 29.32 -24.37
C ASN A 39 -19.01 30.10 -23.03
N GLY A 40 -19.70 31.24 -23.02
CA GLY A 40 -20.04 31.98 -21.79
C GLY A 40 -18.93 32.80 -21.14
N GLN A 41 -17.69 32.75 -21.64
CA GLN A 41 -16.58 33.56 -21.11
C GLN A 41 -16.31 34.81 -21.97
N VAL A 42 -15.76 35.84 -21.32
CA VAL A 42 -15.42 37.14 -21.92
C VAL A 42 -13.93 37.37 -21.75
N TYR A 43 -13.26 37.80 -22.82
CA TYR A 43 -11.82 38.08 -22.85
C TYR A 43 -11.58 39.48 -23.42
N THR A 44 -10.67 40.23 -22.80
CA THR A 44 -10.21 41.56 -23.24
C THR A 44 -8.70 41.56 -23.50
N TYR A 45 -8.24 42.37 -24.45
CA TYR A 45 -6.86 42.39 -24.93
C TYR A 45 -6.03 43.53 -24.33
N PRO A 46 -4.82 43.26 -23.80
CA PRO A 46 -3.74 44.24 -23.69
C PRO A 46 -2.92 44.26 -25.00
N ASP A 47 -2.73 45.47 -25.58
CA ASP A 47 -1.96 45.80 -26.80
C ASP A 47 -2.23 44.93 -28.06
N GLY A 48 -2.90 45.50 -29.05
CA GLY A 48 -3.48 44.83 -30.23
C GLY A 48 -2.51 44.32 -31.30
N LYS A 49 -1.32 43.82 -30.92
CA LYS A 49 -0.28 43.31 -31.84
C LYS A 49 -0.20 41.77 -31.88
N ALA A 50 -0.68 41.08 -30.84
CA ALA A 50 -0.62 39.63 -30.74
C ALA A 50 -1.93 38.97 -31.22
N GLY A 51 -1.95 38.45 -32.45
CA GLY A 51 -3.11 37.71 -32.98
C GLY A 51 -3.39 36.41 -32.22
N MET A 52 -4.58 35.82 -32.43
CA MET A 52 -4.91 34.50 -31.86
C MET A 52 -4.36 33.33 -32.70
N ALA A 53 -4.23 32.17 -32.07
CA ALA A 53 -3.98 30.88 -32.71
C ALA A 53 -4.84 29.78 -32.07
N THR A 54 -5.06 28.70 -32.82
CA THR A 54 -5.83 27.52 -32.40
C THR A 54 -4.93 26.29 -32.43
N CYS A 55 -4.93 25.48 -31.37
CA CYS A 55 -4.03 24.35 -31.23
C CYS A 55 -4.54 23.13 -32.02
N GLU A 56 -3.80 22.71 -33.05
CA GLU A 56 -4.19 21.63 -33.96
C GLU A 56 -4.25 20.21 -33.35
N MET A 57 -4.02 20.05 -32.04
CA MET A 57 -4.25 18.78 -31.32
C MET A 57 -5.44 18.79 -30.37
N CYS A 58 -5.82 19.95 -29.82
CA CYS A 58 -6.81 20.02 -28.73
C CYS A 58 -7.85 21.13 -28.91
N GLY A 59 -7.84 21.86 -30.03
CA GLY A 59 -8.80 22.93 -30.32
C GLY A 59 -8.67 24.19 -29.45
N MET A 60 -7.81 24.19 -28.42
CA MET A 60 -7.57 25.32 -27.54
C MET A 60 -7.16 26.58 -28.34
N VAL A 61 -7.92 27.65 -28.18
CA VAL A 61 -7.65 28.98 -28.76
C VAL A 61 -6.94 29.85 -27.73
N GLY A 62 -6.00 30.69 -28.16
CA GLY A 62 -5.36 31.67 -27.27
C GLY A 62 -4.41 32.60 -28.02
N VAL A 63 -3.71 33.46 -27.27
CA VAL A 63 -2.76 34.44 -27.83
C VAL A 63 -1.59 33.71 -28.51
N ARG A 64 -1.36 33.99 -29.80
CA ARG A 64 -0.40 33.26 -30.63
C ARG A 64 1.02 33.29 -30.08
N ASP A 65 1.44 34.35 -29.41
CA ASP A 65 2.80 34.43 -28.89
C ASP A 65 3.02 33.60 -27.62
N ALA A 66 1.96 33.24 -26.90
CA ALA A 66 2.02 32.21 -25.85
C ALA A 66 2.09 30.78 -26.40
N PHE A 67 1.84 30.56 -27.71
CA PHE A 67 1.89 29.21 -28.28
C PHE A 67 3.32 28.69 -28.45
N TYR A 68 3.45 27.38 -28.32
CA TYR A 68 4.69 26.64 -28.41
C TYR A 68 5.15 26.41 -29.86
N SER A 69 6.45 26.20 -30.04
CA SER A 69 7.20 26.03 -31.31
C SER A 69 7.29 27.30 -32.20
N LYS A 70 8.32 27.35 -33.07
CA LYS A 70 8.57 28.51 -33.96
C LYS A 70 7.41 28.84 -34.92
N THR A 71 6.54 27.87 -35.22
CA THR A 71 5.38 28.05 -36.10
C THR A 71 4.07 28.35 -35.37
N LYS A 72 4.08 28.39 -34.03
CA LYS A 72 2.93 28.74 -33.17
C LYS A 72 1.64 27.93 -33.40
N ARG A 73 1.74 26.71 -33.94
CA ARG A 73 0.60 25.80 -34.24
C ARG A 73 0.06 24.99 -33.05
N PHE A 74 0.73 25.03 -31.90
CA PHE A 74 0.40 24.19 -30.74
C PHE A 74 0.49 24.98 -29.43
N CYS A 75 -0.46 24.80 -28.50
CA CYS A 75 -0.42 25.49 -27.21
C CYS A 75 0.68 24.97 -26.25
N SER A 76 1.25 23.78 -26.49
CA SER A 76 2.22 23.16 -25.56
C SER A 76 3.21 22.20 -26.23
N VAL A 77 4.30 21.90 -25.52
CA VAL A 77 5.26 20.83 -25.86
C VAL A 77 4.52 19.51 -26.08
N SER A 78 3.59 19.18 -25.17
CA SER A 78 2.79 17.96 -25.20
C SER A 78 1.92 17.89 -26.46
N CYS A 79 1.21 18.96 -26.81
CA CYS A 79 0.43 19.00 -28.05
C CYS A 79 1.32 18.86 -29.31
N SER A 80 2.46 19.57 -29.37
CA SER A 80 3.39 19.45 -30.50
C SER A 80 3.99 18.05 -30.64
N ARG A 81 4.34 17.40 -29.51
CA ARG A 81 4.81 16.00 -29.48
C ARG A 81 3.70 15.02 -29.85
N SER A 82 2.47 15.23 -29.37
CA SER A 82 1.30 14.41 -29.69
C SER A 82 0.91 14.50 -31.17
N TYR A 83 0.95 15.70 -31.78
CA TYR A 83 0.76 15.83 -33.24
C TYR A 83 1.84 15.07 -33.99
N SER A 84 3.11 15.24 -33.57
CA SER A 84 4.25 14.56 -34.17
C SER A 84 4.20 13.04 -34.01
N SER A 85 3.65 12.52 -32.91
CA SER A 85 3.51 11.08 -32.68
C SER A 85 2.26 10.50 -33.36
N ASN A 86 1.16 11.25 -33.46
CA ASN A 86 -0.05 10.82 -34.18
C ASN A 86 0.16 10.87 -35.70
N SER A 87 0.86 11.89 -36.20
CA SER A 87 1.39 11.96 -37.58
C SER A 87 2.32 10.78 -37.87
N LYS A 88 3.22 10.42 -36.95
CA LYS A 88 4.03 9.20 -37.08
C LYS A 88 3.18 7.93 -37.02
N LYS A 89 2.12 7.87 -36.20
CA LYS A 89 1.18 6.73 -36.14
C LYS A 89 0.48 6.53 -37.49
N ALA A 90 -0.01 7.60 -38.10
CA ALA A 90 -0.60 7.58 -39.45
C ALA A 90 0.43 7.21 -40.54
N SER A 91 1.64 7.78 -40.49
CA SER A 91 2.72 7.44 -41.45
C SER A 91 3.23 6.00 -41.29
N ILE A 92 3.24 5.46 -40.07
CA ILE A 92 3.60 4.06 -39.78
C ILE A 92 2.49 3.13 -40.24
N LEU A 93 1.20 3.45 -40.02
CA LEU A 93 0.07 2.70 -40.56
C LEU A 93 0.14 2.63 -42.10
N ALA A 94 0.36 3.77 -42.77
CA ALA A 94 0.53 3.84 -44.22
C ALA A 94 1.74 3.03 -44.74
N ARG A 95 2.84 2.91 -43.96
CA ARG A 95 4.00 2.09 -44.32
C ARG A 95 3.82 0.60 -44.04
N LEU A 96 3.10 0.25 -42.96
CA LEU A 96 2.74 -1.13 -42.61
C LEU A 96 1.78 -1.76 -43.61
N GLN A 97 0.94 -0.96 -44.28
CA GLN A 97 0.10 -1.42 -45.39
C GLN A 97 0.87 -1.71 -46.69
N VAL A 98 2.14 -1.29 -46.82
CA VAL A 98 2.88 -1.29 -48.10
C VAL A 98 4.16 -2.12 -48.08
N SER A 99 4.80 -2.36 -46.92
CA SER A 99 6.09 -3.10 -46.88
C SER A 99 6.31 -3.92 -45.60
N GLY A 100 6.27 -5.25 -45.74
CA GLY A 100 6.58 -6.18 -44.66
C GLY A 100 8.04 -6.62 -44.63
N LYS A 101 8.84 -6.10 -43.68
CA LYS A 101 10.06 -6.72 -43.08
C LYS A 101 10.64 -5.82 -41.97
N PRO A 102 11.16 -6.37 -40.85
CA PRO A 102 11.70 -5.57 -39.74
C PRO A 102 13.21 -5.25 -39.87
N PRO A 103 13.68 -4.06 -39.43
CA PRO A 103 15.10 -3.69 -39.37
C PRO A 103 15.80 -4.19 -38.09
N THR A 104 17.13 -4.04 -37.99
CA THR A 104 17.96 -4.78 -37.02
C THR A 104 18.79 -3.94 -36.02
N LYS A 105 18.83 -4.44 -34.78
CA LYS A 105 19.91 -4.32 -33.76
C LYS A 105 20.34 -2.94 -33.20
N LYS A 106 19.95 -2.76 -31.93
CA LYS A 106 20.77 -2.34 -30.74
C LYS A 106 21.43 -0.95 -30.68
N ALA A 107 21.01 -0.21 -29.64
CA ALA A 107 21.91 0.44 -28.68
C ALA A 107 21.46 0.06 -27.24
N LYS A 108 22.30 0.26 -26.21
CA LYS A 108 21.99 -0.02 -24.79
C LYS A 108 22.19 1.26 -23.97
N VAL A 109 21.15 1.71 -23.26
CA VAL A 109 21.22 2.69 -22.15
C VAL A 109 20.21 2.21 -21.10
N LEU A 110 20.54 2.32 -19.81
CA LEU A 110 19.59 2.00 -18.73
C LEU A 110 18.64 3.19 -18.52
N GLN A 111 17.33 2.93 -18.54
CA GLN A 111 16.29 3.90 -18.15
C GLN A 111 15.22 3.16 -17.34
N LYS A 112 14.75 3.76 -16.23
CA LYS A 112 13.55 3.29 -15.51
C LYS A 112 12.36 3.27 -16.49
N GLN A 113 11.61 2.18 -16.54
CA GLN A 113 10.54 2.03 -17.52
C GLN A 113 9.34 2.93 -17.16
N PRO A 114 8.71 3.61 -18.14
CA PRO A 114 7.50 4.40 -17.90
C PRO A 114 6.28 3.50 -17.66
N LEU A 115 5.34 3.97 -16.85
CA LEU A 115 4.13 3.26 -16.39
C LEU A 115 3.33 2.52 -17.49
N MET A 116 3.31 3.07 -18.72
CA MET A 116 2.70 2.44 -19.89
C MET A 116 3.26 1.04 -20.22
N ALA A 117 4.50 0.74 -19.84
CA ALA A 117 5.09 -0.59 -19.99
C ALA A 117 4.55 -1.60 -18.97
N LYS A 118 4.32 -1.18 -17.70
CA LYS A 118 3.64 -2.03 -16.69
C LYS A 118 2.22 -2.35 -17.14
N LEU A 119 1.46 -1.35 -17.61
CA LEU A 119 0.10 -1.54 -18.15
C LEU A 119 0.08 -2.46 -19.39
N ALA A 120 1.04 -2.32 -20.31
CA ALA A 120 1.12 -3.18 -21.50
C ALA A 120 1.45 -4.65 -21.16
N ALA A 121 2.33 -4.89 -20.17
CA ALA A 121 2.63 -6.23 -19.68
C ALA A 121 1.40 -6.87 -18.99
N TYR A 122 0.67 -6.09 -18.18
CA TYR A 122 -0.55 -6.56 -17.53
C TYR A 122 -1.68 -6.85 -18.54
N ALA A 123 -1.85 -6.04 -19.57
CA ALA A 123 -2.79 -6.32 -20.66
C ALA A 123 -2.45 -7.62 -21.43
N GLN A 124 -1.16 -7.94 -21.61
CA GLN A 124 -0.73 -9.21 -22.19
C GLN A 124 -1.00 -10.40 -21.26
N TYR A 125 -0.86 -10.21 -19.95
CA TYR A 125 -1.23 -11.21 -18.93
C TYR A 125 -2.75 -11.48 -18.94
N GLN A 126 -3.59 -10.43 -18.91
CA GLN A 126 -5.06 -10.57 -19.00
C GLN A 126 -5.52 -11.28 -20.28
N ALA A 127 -4.91 -10.94 -21.43
CA ALA A 127 -5.19 -11.59 -22.71
C ALA A 127 -4.80 -13.09 -22.72
N SER A 128 -3.80 -13.50 -21.91
CA SER A 128 -3.44 -14.92 -21.77
C SER A 128 -4.49 -15.71 -20.96
N GLN A 129 -5.02 -15.11 -19.89
CA GLN A 129 -6.02 -15.75 -19.02
C GLN A 129 -7.35 -15.97 -19.75
N GLN A 130 -7.84 -14.99 -20.53
CA GLN A 130 -9.08 -15.16 -21.30
C GLN A 130 -9.01 -16.24 -22.38
N ASN A 131 -7.83 -16.54 -22.92
CA ASN A 131 -7.67 -17.56 -23.96
C ASN A 131 -7.57 -18.99 -23.40
N GLN A 132 -7.07 -19.19 -22.17
CA GLN A 132 -7.06 -20.53 -21.55
C GLN A 132 -8.47 -21.04 -21.23
N ALA A 133 -9.42 -20.14 -20.92
CA ALA A 133 -10.79 -20.46 -20.55
C ALA A 133 -11.65 -21.15 -21.64
N LYS A 134 -11.14 -21.36 -22.86
CA LYS A 134 -11.88 -21.98 -23.98
C LYS A 134 -11.27 -23.23 -24.60
N SER A 135 -10.07 -23.69 -24.21
CA SER A 135 -9.55 -24.97 -24.71
C SER A 135 -8.38 -25.58 -23.93
N LYS A 136 -8.70 -26.29 -22.83
CA LYS A 136 -8.10 -27.59 -22.44
C LYS A 136 -8.78 -28.19 -21.20
N ALA A 137 -8.60 -29.49 -20.98
CA ALA A 137 -9.08 -30.16 -19.78
C ALA A 137 -8.39 -29.60 -18.53
N VAL A 138 -9.15 -29.40 -17.46
CA VAL A 138 -8.64 -28.84 -16.20
C VAL A 138 -7.80 -29.89 -15.48
N VAL A 139 -6.48 -29.73 -15.52
CA VAL A 139 -5.61 -30.22 -14.45
C VAL A 139 -5.66 -29.17 -13.34
N PRO A 140 -6.07 -29.52 -12.10
CA PRO A 140 -6.07 -28.56 -11.01
C PRO A 140 -4.65 -28.07 -10.74
N ALA A 141 -4.41 -26.76 -10.83
CA ALA A 141 -3.23 -26.17 -10.22
C ALA A 141 -3.36 -26.30 -8.70
N GLU A 142 -2.32 -26.74 -8.01
CA GLU A 142 -2.38 -26.87 -6.55
C GLU A 142 -2.57 -25.49 -5.90
N SER A 143 -3.66 -25.35 -5.14
CA SER A 143 -3.92 -24.17 -4.31
C SER A 143 -2.78 -24.00 -3.30
N PHE A 144 -2.26 -22.78 -3.15
CA PHE A 144 -1.20 -22.48 -2.18
C PHE A 144 -1.58 -22.94 -0.78
N ASP A 145 -0.69 -23.72 -0.14
CA ASP A 145 -0.84 -24.14 1.24
C ASP A 145 0.24 -23.51 2.13
N TRP A 146 -0.24 -22.70 3.08
CA TRP A 146 0.56 -22.08 4.12
C TRP A 146 1.37 -23.09 4.95
N GLY A 147 0.82 -24.26 5.24
CA GLY A 147 1.47 -25.24 6.11
C GLY A 147 2.75 -25.79 5.50
N ARG A 148 2.68 -26.21 4.23
CA ARG A 148 3.85 -26.56 3.42
C ARG A 148 4.85 -25.41 3.38
N TYR A 149 4.41 -24.20 3.02
CA TYR A 149 5.28 -23.02 2.87
C TYR A 149 6.02 -22.63 4.16
N ILE A 150 5.35 -22.74 5.31
CA ILE A 150 5.94 -22.46 6.63
C ILE A 150 6.97 -23.51 7.03
N CYS A 151 6.71 -24.79 6.74
CA CYS A 151 7.66 -25.87 6.98
C CYS A 151 8.86 -25.83 6.02
N SER A 152 8.65 -25.68 4.72
CA SER A 152 9.72 -25.72 3.70
C SER A 152 10.74 -24.60 3.85
N ASN A 153 10.30 -23.44 4.32
CA ASN A 153 11.14 -22.24 4.46
C ASN A 153 11.54 -21.96 5.92
N ASN A 154 11.17 -22.83 6.86
CA ASN A 154 11.31 -22.64 8.32
C ASN A 154 10.91 -21.24 8.82
N THR A 155 9.77 -20.73 8.32
CA THR A 155 9.29 -19.38 8.69
C THR A 155 8.36 -19.41 9.90
N VAL A 156 7.96 -18.24 10.38
CA VAL A 156 7.03 -18.05 11.51
C VAL A 156 5.91 -17.13 11.05
N GLY A 157 4.65 -17.53 11.25
CA GLY A 157 3.51 -16.64 11.03
C GLY A 157 3.33 -15.68 12.20
N ALA A 158 2.99 -14.42 11.94
CA ALA A 158 2.62 -13.48 12.98
C ALA A 158 1.42 -14.02 13.79
N PRO A 159 1.47 -14.00 15.14
CA PRO A 159 0.39 -14.54 15.97
C PRO A 159 -0.86 -13.65 15.88
N VAL A 160 -2.05 -14.25 16.05
CA VAL A 160 -3.34 -13.56 15.91
C VAL A 160 -3.47 -12.35 16.84
N SER A 161 -2.80 -12.37 18.00
CA SER A 161 -2.73 -11.26 18.96
C SER A 161 -2.04 -9.99 18.44
N CYS A 162 -1.28 -10.04 17.34
CA CYS A 162 -0.77 -8.83 16.67
C CYS A 162 -1.89 -8.05 15.95
N PHE A 163 -3.03 -8.69 15.66
CA PHE A 163 -4.06 -8.19 14.75
C PHE A 163 -5.36 -7.90 15.52
N LYS A 164 -5.40 -6.78 16.25
CA LYS A 164 -6.52 -6.41 17.15
C LYS A 164 -7.92 -6.46 16.53
N HIS A 165 -8.02 -6.21 15.22
CA HIS A 165 -9.28 -6.20 14.46
C HIS A 165 -9.69 -7.58 13.92
N ALA A 166 -8.79 -8.56 13.92
CA ALA A 166 -9.04 -9.90 13.38
C ALA A 166 -9.90 -10.75 14.34
N PRO A 167 -10.60 -11.79 13.84
CA PRO A 167 -11.30 -12.74 14.70
C PRO A 167 -10.39 -13.28 15.80
N MET A 168 -10.87 -13.36 17.03
CA MET A 168 -10.11 -13.77 18.21
C MET A 168 -8.87 -12.91 18.58
N GLY A 169 -8.60 -11.79 17.90
CA GLY A 169 -7.39 -10.95 18.10
C GLY A 169 -7.21 -10.44 19.54
N THR A 170 -8.29 -10.26 20.29
CA THR A 170 -8.28 -9.80 21.69
C THR A 170 -8.34 -10.93 22.73
N CYS A 171 -8.50 -12.19 22.31
CA CYS A 171 -8.68 -13.35 23.21
C CYS A 171 -7.84 -14.59 22.83
N TRP A 172 -6.81 -14.42 21.99
CA TRP A 172 -5.93 -15.52 21.56
C TRP A 172 -4.98 -16.05 22.66
N GLY A 173 -4.82 -15.35 23.78
CA GLY A 173 -3.77 -15.61 24.77
C GLY A 173 -3.72 -17.02 25.38
N ASP A 174 -4.84 -17.75 25.39
CA ASP A 174 -4.89 -19.15 25.84
C ASP A 174 -4.35 -20.17 24.82
N ILE A 175 -4.25 -19.81 23.54
CA ILE A 175 -3.81 -20.69 22.45
C ILE A 175 -2.30 -20.55 22.24
N ASN A 176 -1.58 -21.61 22.64
CA ASN A 176 -0.12 -21.70 22.61
C ASN A 176 0.30 -23.10 22.15
N GLU A 177 1.59 -23.30 21.88
CA GLU A 177 2.17 -24.63 21.65
C GLU A 177 2.09 -25.49 22.94
N GLY A 178 1.99 -26.82 22.79
CA GLY A 178 1.72 -27.75 23.90
C GLY A 178 0.24 -27.85 24.34
N VAL A 179 -0.64 -27.00 23.81
CA VAL A 179 -2.10 -27.06 24.08
C VAL A 179 -2.73 -28.26 23.38
N ARG A 180 -3.65 -28.94 24.08
CA ARG A 180 -4.39 -30.12 23.59
C ARG A 180 -5.81 -29.76 23.17
N ILE A 181 -6.25 -30.30 22.04
CA ILE A 181 -7.56 -30.06 21.42
C ILE A 181 -8.17 -31.35 20.89
N GLU A 182 -9.50 -31.40 20.80
CA GLU A 182 -10.22 -32.46 20.10
C GLU A 182 -10.45 -32.05 18.65
N VAL A 183 -10.06 -32.92 17.72
CA VAL A 183 -10.10 -32.68 16.27
C VAL A 183 -10.53 -33.93 15.52
N LEU A 184 -10.99 -33.75 14.28
CA LEU A 184 -11.40 -34.87 13.43
C LEU A 184 -10.24 -35.87 13.25
N ASN A 185 -10.49 -37.15 13.52
CA ASN A 185 -9.53 -38.22 13.24
C ASN A 185 -9.62 -38.61 11.77
N SER A 186 -8.57 -38.29 11.01
CA SER A 186 -8.43 -38.60 9.58
C SER A 186 -7.80 -39.96 9.31
N ASP A 187 -7.13 -40.56 10.30
CA ASP A 187 -6.44 -41.85 10.22
C ASP A 187 -7.36 -42.98 10.69
N THR A 188 -8.53 -43.09 10.07
CA THR A 188 -9.57 -44.07 10.44
C THR A 188 -10.16 -44.76 9.21
N SER A 189 -10.71 -45.95 9.39
CA SER A 189 -11.51 -46.66 8.38
C SER A 189 -13.02 -46.61 8.66
N LEU A 190 -13.45 -45.79 9.62
CA LEU A 190 -14.86 -45.52 9.88
C LEU A 190 -15.41 -44.49 8.88
N SER A 191 -16.64 -44.71 8.40
CA SER A 191 -17.34 -43.78 7.50
C SER A 191 -17.98 -42.58 8.21
N THR A 192 -17.98 -42.57 9.55
CA THR A 192 -18.54 -41.51 10.39
C THR A 192 -17.46 -40.54 10.88
N LYS A 193 -17.79 -39.25 11.02
CA LYS A 193 -16.89 -38.25 11.63
C LYS A 193 -16.63 -38.59 13.11
N VAL A 194 -15.50 -39.23 13.37
CA VAL A 194 -14.95 -39.51 14.72
C VAL A 194 -13.77 -38.59 15.04
N TYR A 195 -13.47 -38.44 16.32
CA TYR A 195 -12.51 -37.43 16.81
C TYR A 195 -11.37 -38.08 17.60
N TRP A 196 -10.24 -37.40 17.67
CA TRP A 196 -9.13 -37.74 18.56
C TRP A 196 -8.51 -36.47 19.15
N ILE A 197 -7.66 -36.64 20.16
CA ILE A 197 -6.90 -35.53 20.74
C ILE A 197 -5.66 -35.26 19.88
N ALA A 198 -5.32 -33.99 19.68
CA ALA A 198 -4.04 -33.58 19.14
C ALA A 198 -3.40 -32.48 20.01
N GLU A 199 -2.07 -32.46 20.07
CA GLU A 199 -1.27 -31.37 20.63
C GLU A 199 -0.87 -30.37 19.53
N ILE A 200 -0.88 -29.07 19.85
CA ILE A 200 -0.37 -27.99 19.00
C ILE A 200 1.17 -28.00 19.06
N ILE A 201 1.82 -28.44 17.98
CA ILE A 201 3.28 -28.53 17.85
C ILE A 201 3.91 -27.23 17.33
N LYS A 202 3.22 -26.50 16.45
CA LYS A 202 3.67 -25.18 15.95
C LYS A 202 2.49 -24.27 15.63
N LEU A 203 2.61 -22.97 15.93
CA LEU A 203 1.60 -21.95 15.55
C LEU A 203 2.06 -21.03 14.42
N ALA A 204 1.10 -20.56 13.63
CA ALA A 204 1.27 -19.51 12.63
C ALA A 204 -0.08 -18.83 12.32
N GLY A 205 -0.37 -17.69 12.93
CA GLY A 205 -1.69 -17.07 12.85
C GLY A 205 -2.79 -18.03 13.33
N PHE A 206 -3.83 -18.22 12.51
CA PHE A 206 -4.90 -19.20 12.76
C PHE A 206 -4.50 -20.65 12.43
N LYS A 207 -3.39 -20.87 11.71
CA LYS A 207 -2.89 -22.20 11.38
C LYS A 207 -2.13 -22.80 12.56
N ALA A 208 -2.34 -24.09 12.80
CA ALA A 208 -1.59 -24.90 13.77
C ALA A 208 -1.12 -26.20 13.12
N LEU A 209 0.14 -26.58 13.37
CA LEU A 209 0.64 -27.93 13.13
C LEU A 209 0.23 -28.80 14.32
N LEU A 210 -0.51 -29.87 14.04
CA LEU A 210 -1.09 -30.76 15.04
C LEU A 210 -0.47 -32.14 14.97
N ARG A 211 -0.16 -32.73 16.13
CA ARG A 211 0.21 -34.15 16.28
C ARG A 211 -0.85 -34.86 17.11
N TYR A 212 -1.36 -35.99 16.61
CA TYR A 212 -2.29 -36.83 17.38
C TYR A 212 -1.63 -37.40 18.65
N GLU A 213 -2.39 -37.45 19.74
CA GLU A 213 -1.93 -38.04 21.00
C GLU A 213 -1.55 -39.51 20.85
N GLY A 214 -0.41 -39.90 21.41
CA GLY A 214 0.17 -41.24 21.29
C GLY A 214 1.08 -41.47 20.07
N PHE A 215 1.42 -40.44 19.29
CA PHE A 215 2.53 -40.49 18.32
C PHE A 215 3.90 -40.14 18.93
N ASP A 216 3.91 -39.54 20.12
CA ASP A 216 5.14 -39.18 20.84
C ASP A 216 6.02 -38.23 20.00
N ASN A 217 7.24 -38.63 19.65
CA ASN A 217 8.17 -37.88 18.80
C ASN A 217 7.97 -38.12 17.29
N ASP A 218 7.07 -39.02 16.88
CA ASP A 218 6.83 -39.33 15.47
C ASP A 218 6.01 -38.24 14.77
N SER A 219 6.64 -37.50 13.85
CA SER A 219 6.01 -36.47 13.04
C SER A 219 5.40 -36.97 11.73
N SER A 220 5.45 -38.27 11.43
CA SER A 220 5.00 -38.84 10.15
C SER A 220 3.51 -38.65 9.83
N LYS A 221 2.72 -38.28 10.83
CA LYS A 221 1.28 -37.99 10.75
C LYS A 221 0.93 -36.57 11.23
N ASP A 222 1.90 -35.68 11.39
CA ASP A 222 1.64 -34.28 11.74
C ASP A 222 0.88 -33.58 10.60
N PHE A 223 -0.13 -32.78 10.93
CA PHE A 223 -1.00 -32.14 9.93
C PHE A 223 -1.33 -30.69 10.29
N TRP A 224 -1.43 -29.83 9.27
CA TRP A 224 -1.82 -28.43 9.44
C TRP A 224 -3.34 -28.27 9.45
N CYS A 225 -3.86 -27.67 10.51
CA CYS A 225 -5.27 -27.32 10.68
C CYS A 225 -5.43 -25.79 10.80
N ASN A 226 -6.66 -25.28 10.65
CA ASN A 226 -7.02 -23.92 11.06
C ASN A 226 -7.85 -24.04 12.36
N LEU A 227 -7.45 -23.35 13.43
CA LEU A 227 -8.03 -23.54 14.77
C LEU A 227 -9.45 -22.98 14.95
N CYS A 228 -9.94 -22.15 14.03
CA CYS A 228 -11.24 -21.48 14.16
C CYS A 228 -12.35 -22.11 13.30
N ILE A 229 -12.18 -23.37 12.87
CA ILE A 229 -13.19 -24.11 12.08
C ILE A 229 -14.13 -24.93 12.98
N PRO A 230 -15.35 -25.29 12.51
CA PRO A 230 -16.34 -26.03 13.30
C PRO A 230 -15.91 -27.43 13.77
N GLU A 231 -14.91 -28.06 13.15
CA GLU A 231 -14.35 -29.37 13.51
C GLU A 231 -13.26 -29.33 14.61
N VAL A 232 -12.90 -28.15 15.13
CA VAL A 232 -11.92 -27.99 16.22
C VAL A 232 -12.65 -27.68 17.53
N HIS A 233 -12.35 -28.46 18.56
CA HIS A 233 -13.07 -28.43 19.82
C HIS A 233 -12.15 -28.40 21.05
N PRO A 234 -12.60 -27.82 22.18
CA PRO A 234 -11.93 -28.00 23.46
C PRO A 234 -12.03 -29.45 23.91
N VAL A 235 -10.98 -29.91 24.60
CA VAL A 235 -10.96 -31.16 25.36
C VAL A 235 -12.21 -31.29 26.25
N GLY A 236 -12.85 -32.47 26.18
CA GLY A 236 -14.10 -32.81 26.87
C GLY A 236 -15.36 -32.62 26.03
N TRP A 237 -15.28 -31.99 24.85
CA TRP A 237 -16.45 -31.73 24.01
C TRP A 237 -17.12 -33.01 23.52
N CYS A 238 -16.36 -33.99 23.05
CA CYS A 238 -16.86 -35.28 22.59
C CYS A 238 -17.61 -36.02 23.70
N ALA A 239 -17.04 -36.07 24.91
CA ALA A 239 -17.70 -36.66 26.07
C ALA A 239 -19.02 -35.96 26.41
N SER A 240 -19.05 -34.62 26.40
CA SER A 240 -20.29 -33.84 26.62
C SER A 240 -21.32 -33.97 25.49
N SER A 241 -20.88 -34.30 24.28
CA SER A 241 -21.70 -34.43 23.07
C SER A 241 -22.09 -35.88 22.74
N GLY A 242 -21.79 -36.84 23.62
CA GLY A 242 -22.07 -38.27 23.41
C GLY A 242 -21.27 -38.92 22.27
N LYS A 243 -20.16 -38.32 21.84
CA LYS A 243 -19.31 -38.83 20.75
C LYS A 243 -18.10 -39.59 21.29
N PRO A 244 -17.74 -40.75 20.72
CA PRO A 244 -16.54 -41.46 21.12
C PRO A 244 -15.29 -40.78 20.55
N LEU A 245 -14.25 -40.67 21.39
CA LEU A 245 -12.88 -40.49 20.91
C LEU A 245 -12.37 -41.84 20.39
N VAL A 246 -11.84 -41.88 19.18
CA VAL A 246 -11.38 -43.10 18.50
C VAL A 246 -9.89 -42.94 18.15
N PRO A 247 -8.99 -43.83 18.63
CA PRO A 247 -7.57 -43.74 18.32
C PRO A 247 -7.28 -43.77 16.81
N PRO A 248 -6.25 -43.05 16.32
CA PRO A 248 -5.71 -43.20 14.97
C PRO A 248 -5.28 -44.64 14.72
N LYS A 249 -5.68 -45.21 13.59
CA LYS A 249 -5.44 -46.61 13.19
C LYS A 249 -3.96 -46.99 13.25
N SER A 250 -3.07 -46.05 12.98
CA SER A 250 -1.62 -46.23 13.03
C SER A 250 -1.09 -46.51 14.45
N ILE A 251 -1.76 -46.04 15.51
CA ILE A 251 -1.32 -46.19 16.91
C ILE A 251 -2.33 -46.91 17.82
N GLN A 252 -3.50 -47.30 17.31
CA GLN A 252 -4.56 -47.99 18.08
C GLN A 252 -4.08 -49.24 18.85
N HIS A 253 -2.96 -49.82 18.43
CA HIS A 253 -2.35 -51.02 19.01
C HIS A 253 -1.24 -50.75 20.03
N LYS A 254 -0.76 -49.49 20.18
CA LYS A 254 0.31 -49.13 21.13
C LYS A 254 -0.12 -49.29 22.60
N TYR A 255 -1.38 -48.99 22.92
CA TYR A 255 -1.87 -48.90 24.30
C TYR A 255 -3.22 -49.62 24.48
N SER A 256 -3.34 -50.33 25.61
CA SER A 256 -4.55 -51.08 25.99
C SER A 256 -5.56 -50.27 26.81
N ASN A 257 -5.16 -49.13 27.37
CA ASN A 257 -6.02 -48.26 28.18
C ASN A 257 -5.74 -46.78 27.91
N TRP A 258 -6.64 -46.13 27.16
CA TRP A 258 -6.54 -44.72 26.76
C TRP A 258 -7.21 -43.74 27.75
N LYS A 259 -7.69 -44.20 28.91
CA LYS A 259 -8.60 -43.43 29.78
C LYS A 259 -7.92 -42.31 30.61
N ALA A 260 -6.59 -42.25 30.64
CA ALA A 260 -5.85 -41.47 31.63
C ALA A 260 -5.04 -40.30 31.03
N PHE A 261 -5.72 -39.23 30.59
CA PHE A 261 -5.14 -37.88 30.47
C PHE A 261 -6.24 -36.80 30.42
N LEU A 262 -5.87 -35.57 30.04
CA LEU A 262 -6.72 -34.44 29.59
C LEU A 262 -7.31 -33.47 30.65
N VAL A 263 -6.66 -32.31 30.83
CA VAL A 263 -7.31 -31.07 31.32
C VAL A 263 -6.68 -29.81 30.71
N LYS A 264 -7.38 -29.14 29.78
CA LYS A 264 -7.52 -27.66 29.73
C LYS A 264 -8.72 -27.31 28.85
N ARG A 265 -9.43 -26.23 29.17
CA ARG A 265 -10.64 -25.79 28.45
C ARG A 265 -10.26 -24.63 27.52
N LEU A 266 -10.46 -24.79 26.21
CA LEU A 266 -10.37 -23.67 25.26
C LEU A 266 -11.73 -23.02 25.04
N THR A 267 -11.70 -21.71 24.78
CA THR A 267 -12.87 -20.93 24.39
C THR A 267 -13.06 -21.04 22.88
N GLY A 268 -14.15 -21.68 22.44
CA GLY A 268 -14.48 -21.80 21.01
C GLY A 268 -14.78 -20.42 20.38
N PRO A 269 -14.58 -20.28 19.05
CA PRO A 269 -14.82 -19.01 18.37
C PRO A 269 -16.30 -18.60 18.46
N SER A 270 -16.54 -17.31 18.74
CA SER A 270 -17.87 -16.70 18.65
C SER A 270 -18.29 -16.53 17.19
N ASN A 271 -19.60 -16.59 16.93
CA ASN A 271 -20.16 -16.42 15.59
C ASN A 271 -19.67 -15.09 14.96
N MET A 272 -19.01 -15.18 13.81
CA MET A 272 -18.43 -14.03 13.09
C MET A 272 -19.52 -13.16 12.45
N GLN A 273 -20.18 -12.33 13.27
CA GLN A 273 -21.20 -11.39 12.84
C GLN A 273 -20.60 -9.99 12.62
N PHE A 274 -20.63 -9.52 11.38
CA PHE A 274 -20.22 -8.16 11.03
C PHE A 274 -21.42 -7.20 11.07
N PRO A 275 -21.27 -5.96 11.58
CA PRO A 275 -22.39 -5.04 11.78
C PRO A 275 -22.91 -4.43 10.47
N PHE A 276 -22.02 -4.08 9.54
CA PHE A 276 -22.39 -3.60 8.21
C PHE A 276 -23.16 -4.67 7.42
N LYS A 277 -24.20 -4.25 6.69
CA LYS A 277 -25.09 -5.09 5.89
C LYS A 277 -25.15 -4.60 4.44
N LYS A 278 -25.55 -5.48 3.52
CA LYS A 278 -25.82 -5.11 2.13
C LYS A 278 -26.87 -3.99 2.05
N LEU A 279 -26.77 -3.12 1.05
CA LEU A 279 -27.58 -1.91 0.82
C LEU A 279 -27.43 -0.78 1.87
N MET A 280 -26.48 -0.89 2.81
CA MET A 280 -26.08 0.26 3.63
C MET A 280 -25.29 1.28 2.79
N ARG A 281 -25.66 2.56 2.89
CA ARG A 281 -25.00 3.70 2.22
C ARG A 281 -23.93 4.30 3.14
N VAL A 282 -22.76 4.56 2.58
CA VAL A 282 -21.60 5.18 3.24
C VAL A 282 -21.05 6.34 2.38
N GLU A 283 -20.39 7.30 3.00
CA GLU A 283 -19.46 8.20 2.31
C GLU A 283 -18.08 7.54 2.27
N VAL A 284 -17.41 7.58 1.12
CA VAL A 284 -16.09 6.99 0.91
C VAL A 284 -15.28 7.86 -0.05
N VAL A 285 -13.95 7.86 0.06
CA VAL A 285 -13.06 8.58 -0.85
C VAL A 285 -13.34 8.23 -2.32
N ASP A 286 -13.32 9.23 -3.20
CA ASP A 286 -13.37 9.02 -4.65
C ASP A 286 -11.98 8.65 -5.16
N LYS A 287 -11.77 7.39 -5.55
CA LYS A 287 -10.48 6.87 -6.02
C LYS A 287 -9.92 7.59 -7.25
N ASN A 288 -10.73 8.38 -7.96
CA ASN A 288 -10.29 9.21 -9.09
C ASN A 288 -10.02 10.68 -8.71
N TYR A 289 -10.44 11.11 -7.50
CA TYR A 289 -10.39 12.50 -7.02
C TYR A 289 -10.24 12.52 -5.49
N LEU A 290 -9.04 12.24 -4.98
CA LEU A 290 -8.79 12.05 -3.54
C LEU A 290 -9.26 13.20 -2.64
N CYS A 291 -9.36 14.42 -3.17
CA CYS A 291 -9.83 15.57 -2.40
C CYS A 291 -11.31 15.55 -2.00
N ARG A 292 -12.09 14.57 -2.48
CA ARG A 292 -13.53 14.43 -2.20
C ARG A 292 -13.94 13.01 -1.84
N THR A 293 -15.03 12.93 -1.11
CA THR A 293 -15.83 11.69 -0.99
C THR A 293 -16.90 11.62 -2.09
N ARG A 294 -17.50 10.45 -2.25
CA ARG A 294 -18.80 10.22 -2.92
C ARG A 294 -19.55 9.10 -2.19
N VAL A 295 -20.85 8.96 -2.45
CA VAL A 295 -21.67 7.92 -1.80
C VAL A 295 -21.42 6.56 -2.45
N ALA A 296 -21.35 5.51 -1.64
CA ALA A 296 -21.31 4.12 -2.08
C ALA A 296 -22.26 3.24 -1.26
N LEU A 297 -22.64 2.11 -1.86
CA LEU A 297 -23.46 1.06 -1.27
C LEU A 297 -22.57 -0.12 -0.87
N VAL A 298 -22.77 -0.66 0.33
CA VAL A 298 -22.23 -1.97 0.71
C VAL A 298 -22.91 -3.03 -0.16
N GLU A 299 -22.16 -3.67 -1.05
CA GLU A 299 -22.64 -4.71 -1.96
C GLU A 299 -22.34 -6.11 -1.39
N GLN A 300 -21.17 -6.29 -0.77
CA GLN A 300 -20.75 -7.55 -0.12
C GLN A 300 -19.96 -7.28 1.16
N VAL A 301 -19.97 -8.24 2.10
CA VAL A 301 -19.17 -8.24 3.33
C VAL A 301 -18.53 -9.61 3.49
N ILE A 302 -17.20 -9.69 3.51
CA ILE A 302 -16.44 -10.95 3.60
C ILE A 302 -15.31 -10.76 4.62
N GLY A 303 -15.34 -11.50 5.72
CA GLY A 303 -14.30 -11.43 6.76
C GLY A 303 -14.15 -10.10 7.49
N GLY A 304 -15.08 -9.16 7.29
CA GLY A 304 -14.97 -7.76 7.75
C GLY A 304 -14.52 -6.76 6.66
N ARG A 305 -14.08 -7.26 5.49
CA ARG A 305 -13.87 -6.44 4.29
C ARG A 305 -15.22 -6.14 3.63
N LEU A 306 -15.42 -4.88 3.26
CA LEU A 306 -16.57 -4.39 2.51
C LEU A 306 -16.21 -4.29 1.04
N ARG A 307 -17.06 -4.83 0.16
CA ARG A 307 -17.13 -4.39 -1.24
C ARG A 307 -18.12 -3.25 -1.30
N LEU A 308 -17.63 -2.03 -1.52
CA LEU A 308 -18.45 -0.87 -1.79
C LEU A 308 -18.60 -0.71 -3.30
N VAL A 309 -19.79 -0.36 -3.78
CA VAL A 309 -20.05 0.05 -5.17
C VAL A 309 -20.55 1.49 -5.14
N TYR A 310 -19.92 2.39 -5.89
CA TYR A 310 -20.33 3.79 -5.88
C TYR A 310 -21.76 3.95 -6.42
N GLU A 311 -22.55 4.86 -5.82
CA GLU A 311 -24.01 4.97 -6.03
C GLU A 311 -24.42 5.25 -7.50
N GLU A 312 -23.46 5.73 -8.29
CA GLU A 312 -23.62 6.18 -9.68
C GLU A 312 -23.04 5.16 -10.70
N SER A 313 -22.65 3.96 -10.25
CA SER A 313 -22.08 2.91 -11.12
C SER A 313 -23.19 2.19 -11.87
N GLU A 314 -23.23 2.33 -13.20
CA GLU A 314 -24.27 1.73 -14.06
C GLU A 314 -24.20 0.19 -14.12
N ASP A 315 -23.00 -0.38 -14.01
CA ASP A 315 -22.72 -1.82 -14.18
C ASP A 315 -22.20 -2.52 -12.91
N GLY A 316 -21.98 -1.76 -11.83
CA GLY A 316 -21.39 -2.26 -10.58
C GLY A 316 -19.91 -2.64 -10.68
N SER A 317 -19.18 -2.21 -11.72
CA SER A 317 -17.73 -2.40 -11.86
C SER A 317 -16.92 -1.31 -11.17
N ASP A 318 -17.50 -0.13 -10.93
CA ASP A 318 -16.85 0.98 -10.22
C ASP A 318 -16.94 0.73 -8.70
N ASP A 319 -16.16 -0.25 -8.23
CA ASP A 319 -16.11 -0.69 -6.83
C ASP A 319 -14.91 -0.13 -6.05
N PHE A 320 -14.96 -0.31 -4.72
CA PHE A 320 -13.93 0.08 -3.78
C PHE A 320 -13.91 -0.94 -2.62
N TRP A 321 -12.75 -1.56 -2.38
CA TRP A 321 -12.57 -2.57 -1.34
C TRP A 321 -11.81 -1.99 -0.15
N CYS A 322 -12.31 -2.23 1.06
CA CYS A 322 -11.70 -1.75 2.31
C CYS A 322 -12.16 -2.58 3.50
N HIS A 323 -11.47 -2.52 4.64
CA HIS A 323 -12.01 -3.06 5.90
C HIS A 323 -13.08 -2.13 6.50
N MET A 324 -14.01 -2.67 7.30
CA MET A 324 -15.07 -1.88 7.96
C MET A 324 -14.55 -0.84 8.98
N PHE A 325 -13.26 -0.90 9.32
CA PHE A 325 -12.55 0.07 10.18
C PHE A 325 -11.57 0.96 9.39
N SER A 326 -11.65 0.96 8.05
CA SER A 326 -10.80 1.81 7.21
C SER A 326 -11.05 3.29 7.51
N PRO A 327 -10.00 4.14 7.61
CA PRO A 327 -10.16 5.58 7.81
C PRO A 327 -10.69 6.32 6.58
N LEU A 328 -10.98 5.60 5.48
CA LEU A 328 -11.47 6.14 4.20
C LEU A 328 -12.99 6.06 4.04
N ILE A 329 -13.71 5.55 5.04
CA ILE A 329 -15.18 5.38 5.03
C ILE A 329 -15.83 6.08 6.23
N HIS A 330 -16.95 6.75 5.98
CA HIS A 330 -17.63 7.61 6.95
C HIS A 330 -19.17 7.53 6.82
N SER A 331 -19.88 7.95 7.86
CA SER A 331 -21.34 8.04 7.84
C SER A 331 -21.84 9.16 6.92
N ILE A 332 -23.00 8.95 6.29
CA ILE A 332 -23.66 9.98 5.46
C ILE A 332 -23.80 11.30 6.23
N GLY A 333 -23.30 12.39 5.65
CA GLY A 333 -23.24 13.73 6.23
C GLY A 333 -21.87 14.14 6.76
N TRP A 334 -20.95 13.21 7.01
CA TRP A 334 -19.62 13.50 7.60
C TRP A 334 -18.82 14.54 6.81
N SER A 335 -18.78 14.44 5.49
CA SER A 335 -18.01 15.39 4.67
C SER A 335 -18.55 16.81 4.82
N ARG A 336 -19.86 16.96 5.04
CA ARG A 336 -20.50 18.24 5.30
C ARG A 336 -20.20 18.76 6.70
N SER A 337 -20.19 17.90 7.74
CA SER A 337 -19.92 18.34 9.11
C SER A 337 -18.48 18.83 9.28
N ILE A 338 -17.49 18.12 8.70
CA ILE A 338 -16.08 18.54 8.84
C ILE A 338 -15.61 19.56 7.78
N GLY A 339 -16.41 19.82 6.75
CA GLY A 339 -16.05 20.74 5.65
C GLY A 339 -15.10 20.14 4.60
N HIS A 340 -15.11 18.81 4.45
CA HIS A 340 -14.45 18.08 3.36
C HIS A 340 -15.23 18.28 2.05
N ARG A 341 -14.58 18.15 0.88
CA ARG A 341 -15.30 18.19 -0.41
C ARG A 341 -16.09 16.88 -0.57
N PHE A 342 -17.27 16.93 -1.18
CA PHE A 342 -18.05 15.74 -1.52
C PHE A 342 -18.67 15.90 -2.89
N LYS A 343 -18.75 14.80 -3.66
CA LYS A 343 -19.54 14.76 -4.89
C LYS A 343 -21.02 14.81 -4.50
N ARG A 344 -21.78 15.71 -5.12
CA ARG A 344 -23.25 15.69 -5.01
C ARG A 344 -23.77 14.53 -5.85
N SER A 345 -24.65 13.71 -5.27
CA SER A 345 -25.38 12.67 -6.01
C SER A 345 -26.57 13.33 -6.71
N ASP A 346 -26.71 13.08 -8.01
CA ASP A 346 -27.86 13.54 -8.82
C ASP A 346 -29.11 12.65 -8.63
N ILE A 347 -28.99 11.60 -7.80
CA ILE A 347 -30.02 10.59 -7.56
C ILE A 347 -31.07 11.15 -6.57
N THR A 348 -32.19 11.62 -7.11
CA THR A 348 -33.26 12.29 -6.37
C THR A 348 -34.18 11.36 -5.57
N LYS A 349 -34.05 10.04 -5.72
CA LYS A 349 -34.79 9.01 -4.95
C LYS A 349 -33.86 7.86 -4.60
N LYS A 350 -33.81 7.48 -3.32
CA LYS A 350 -33.16 6.22 -2.89
C LYS A 350 -33.89 5.03 -3.55
N MET A 351 -33.15 3.99 -3.91
CA MET A 351 -33.77 2.73 -4.35
C MET A 351 -34.37 1.98 -3.16
N ASP A 352 -35.33 1.11 -3.43
CA ASP A 352 -36.03 0.37 -2.39
C ASP A 352 -35.07 -0.51 -1.56
N GLY A 353 -35.31 -0.58 -0.25
CA GLY A 353 -34.43 -1.29 0.70
C GLY A 353 -33.07 -0.63 1.02
N GLN A 354 -32.70 0.51 0.43
CA GLN A 354 -31.46 1.22 0.80
C GLN A 354 -31.60 1.96 2.14
N MET A 355 -30.59 1.84 3.01
CA MET A 355 -30.53 2.55 4.30
C MET A 355 -29.18 3.22 4.52
N ASP A 356 -29.12 4.27 5.35
CA ASP A 356 -27.84 4.93 5.65
C ASP A 356 -27.14 4.19 6.81
N ALA A 357 -25.83 3.97 6.70
CA ALA A 357 -25.06 3.29 7.74
C ALA A 357 -25.02 4.13 9.03
N PRO A 358 -25.46 3.59 10.19
CA PRO A 358 -25.43 4.34 11.45
C PRO A 358 -24.01 4.74 11.86
N ALA A 359 -23.82 6.00 12.27
CA ALA A 359 -22.52 6.53 12.69
C ALA A 359 -21.77 5.67 13.74
N PRO A 360 -22.44 5.01 14.73
CA PRO A 360 -21.76 4.11 15.67
C PRO A 360 -21.13 2.84 15.06
N LEU A 361 -21.34 2.53 13.78
CA LEU A 361 -20.70 1.38 13.12
C LEU A 361 -19.28 1.67 12.62
N PHE A 362 -18.93 2.95 12.45
CA PHE A 362 -17.63 3.38 11.94
C PHE A 362 -16.59 3.40 13.05
N GLN A 363 -15.32 3.16 12.70
CA GLN A 363 -14.22 3.24 13.65
C GLN A 363 -14.15 4.65 14.24
N LYS A 364 -14.33 4.76 15.57
CA LYS A 364 -14.15 6.03 16.27
C LYS A 364 -12.70 6.49 16.16
N VAL A 365 -12.52 7.70 15.69
CA VAL A 365 -11.25 8.43 15.73
C VAL A 365 -11.07 9.06 17.11
N LYS A 366 -9.83 9.30 17.52
CA LYS A 366 -9.49 9.89 18.83
C LYS A 366 -9.79 11.39 18.81
N ASP A 367 -10.63 11.84 19.73
CA ASP A 367 -10.96 13.26 19.89
C ASP A 367 -9.69 14.11 20.14
N VAL A 368 -9.61 15.30 19.52
CA VAL A 368 -8.47 16.21 19.62
C VAL A 368 -8.91 17.65 19.86
N ASP A 369 -8.23 18.32 20.79
CA ASP A 369 -8.37 19.77 21.00
C ASP A 369 -7.62 20.54 19.91
N GLN A 370 -8.37 21.38 19.22
CA GLN A 370 -7.93 22.22 18.10
C GLN A 370 -7.97 23.72 18.45
N SER A 371 -8.33 24.07 19.68
CA SER A 371 -8.49 25.46 20.13
C SER A 371 -7.16 26.16 20.45
N GLY A 372 -6.12 25.38 20.79
CA GLY A 372 -4.78 25.86 21.09
C GLY A 372 -3.79 25.76 19.91
N ASP A 373 -2.56 25.31 20.20
CA ASP A 373 -1.56 25.06 19.17
C ASP A 373 -1.93 23.83 18.34
N TRP A 374 -2.47 24.06 17.14
CA TRP A 374 -2.81 23.02 16.16
C TRP A 374 -2.03 23.16 14.84
N PHE A 375 -2.22 22.20 13.93
CA PHE A 375 -1.74 22.27 12.55
C PHE A 375 -2.31 23.50 11.82
N LYS A 376 -1.57 24.04 10.84
CA LYS A 376 -1.93 25.24 10.07
C LYS A 376 -1.57 25.03 8.60
N ASP A 377 -2.28 25.71 7.69
CA ASP A 377 -1.95 25.73 6.26
C ASP A 377 -0.50 26.20 6.04
N GLY A 378 0.18 25.63 5.04
CA GLY A 378 1.59 25.85 4.73
C GLY A 378 2.59 25.12 5.63
N MET A 379 2.17 24.46 6.71
CA MET A 379 3.08 23.63 7.51
C MET A 379 3.57 22.41 6.72
N LYS A 380 4.89 22.15 6.76
CA LYS A 380 5.53 21.00 6.13
C LYS A 380 5.60 19.79 7.06
N LEU A 381 5.48 18.60 6.49
CA LEU A 381 5.59 17.31 7.18
C LEU A 381 6.08 16.21 6.22
N GLU A 382 6.22 15.00 6.73
CA GLU A 382 6.44 13.78 5.94
C GLU A 382 5.15 12.95 5.95
N ALA A 383 4.75 12.37 4.81
CA ALA A 383 3.53 11.57 4.71
C ALA A 383 3.71 10.36 3.78
N ILE A 384 3.01 9.26 4.06
CA ILE A 384 2.89 8.16 3.08
C ILE A 384 2.07 8.68 1.89
N ASP A 385 2.53 8.42 0.66
CA ASP A 385 1.79 8.76 -0.55
C ASP A 385 0.63 7.77 -0.77
N PRO A 386 -0.65 8.20 -0.72
CA PRO A 386 -1.79 7.29 -0.91
C PRO A 386 -1.94 6.78 -2.35
N LEU A 387 -1.20 7.35 -3.32
CA LEU A 387 -1.11 6.86 -4.70
C LEU A 387 0.16 6.02 -4.93
N ASN A 388 1.03 5.89 -3.92
CA ASN A 388 2.22 5.05 -3.94
C ASN A 388 2.71 4.72 -2.52
N LEU A 389 2.05 3.75 -1.86
CA LEU A 389 2.34 3.42 -0.46
C LEU A 389 3.74 2.82 -0.21
N SER A 390 4.54 2.63 -1.27
CA SER A 390 5.97 2.34 -1.16
C SER A 390 6.82 3.55 -0.75
N ALA A 391 6.29 4.79 -0.87
CA ALA A 391 7.01 6.03 -0.62
C ALA A 391 6.48 6.78 0.61
N ILE A 392 7.41 7.31 1.40
CA ILE A 392 7.16 8.45 2.29
C ILE A 392 7.72 9.68 1.59
N CYS A 393 6.94 10.76 1.54
CA CYS A 393 7.17 11.92 0.71
C CYS A 393 7.17 13.22 1.52
N VAL A 394 7.86 14.23 0.99
CA VAL A 394 7.72 15.63 1.46
C VAL A 394 6.31 16.14 1.15
N ALA A 395 5.62 16.66 2.17
CA ALA A 395 4.22 17.03 2.09
C ALA A 395 3.88 18.34 2.83
N THR A 396 2.74 18.93 2.47
CA THR A 396 2.25 20.21 3.00
C THR A 396 0.82 20.08 3.51
N VAL A 397 0.51 20.62 4.69
CA VAL A 397 -0.88 20.86 5.14
C VAL A 397 -1.49 21.95 4.27
N ARG A 398 -2.58 21.64 3.57
CA ARG A 398 -3.26 22.52 2.60
C ARG A 398 -4.62 23.03 3.06
N LYS A 399 -5.24 22.36 4.03
CA LYS A 399 -6.44 22.83 4.72
C LYS A 399 -6.59 22.15 6.06
N VAL A 400 -6.94 22.90 7.10
CA VAL A 400 -7.45 22.35 8.36
C VAL A 400 -8.97 22.20 8.24
N LEU A 401 -9.49 21.05 8.62
CA LEU A 401 -10.93 20.75 8.69
C LEU A 401 -11.36 20.69 10.16
N ALA A 402 -12.66 20.53 10.42
CA ALA A 402 -13.11 20.23 11.79
C ALA A 402 -12.72 18.80 12.21
N ASP A 403 -12.98 18.46 13.47
CA ASP A 403 -12.80 17.13 14.04
C ASP A 403 -11.39 16.54 13.80
N GLY A 404 -10.37 17.40 13.74
CA GLY A 404 -8.95 17.03 13.66
C GLY A 404 -8.45 16.62 12.27
N TYR A 405 -9.28 16.70 11.24
CA TYR A 405 -8.91 16.30 9.88
C TYR A 405 -8.10 17.37 9.14
N LEU A 406 -7.23 16.94 8.24
CA LEU A 406 -6.29 17.75 7.48
C LEU A 406 -6.31 17.33 6.02
N MET A 407 -6.45 18.29 5.10
CA MET A 407 -6.12 18.06 3.69
C MET A 407 -4.62 18.29 3.50
N ILE A 408 -3.94 17.35 2.87
CA ILE A 408 -2.49 17.32 2.69
C ILE A 408 -2.19 17.09 1.20
N GLY A 409 -1.12 17.71 0.68
CA GLY A 409 -0.62 17.50 -0.68
C GLY A 409 0.83 16.99 -0.69
N ILE A 410 1.22 16.22 -1.71
CA ILE A 410 2.61 15.79 -1.94
C ILE A 410 3.35 16.82 -2.80
N ASP A 411 4.39 17.43 -2.23
CA ASP A 411 5.04 18.60 -2.81
C ASP A 411 5.59 18.34 -4.23
N GLY A 412 5.17 19.17 -5.18
CA GLY A 412 5.58 19.10 -6.59
C GLY A 412 4.79 18.07 -7.44
N SER A 413 3.94 17.25 -6.84
CA SER A 413 2.96 16.42 -7.58
C SER A 413 1.59 17.10 -7.73
N GLU A 414 1.29 18.08 -6.86
CA GLU A 414 -0.04 18.69 -6.68
C GLU A 414 -0.69 19.27 -7.94
N ALA A 415 -2.01 19.06 -8.05
CA ALA A 415 -2.87 19.70 -9.03
C ALA A 415 -3.26 21.14 -8.62
N VAL A 416 -3.44 22.02 -9.62
CA VAL A 416 -3.69 23.47 -9.41
C VAL A 416 -5.04 23.75 -8.73
N ASP A 417 -5.99 22.82 -8.80
CA ASP A 417 -7.30 22.87 -8.12
C ASP A 417 -7.34 22.11 -6.77
N GLY A 418 -6.21 21.50 -6.38
CA GLY A 418 -6.11 20.60 -5.24
C GLY A 418 -7.01 19.36 -5.39
N SER A 419 -7.18 18.84 -6.61
CA SER A 419 -7.99 17.62 -6.86
C SER A 419 -7.39 16.34 -6.27
N ASP A 420 -6.07 16.35 -6.03
CA ASP A 420 -5.23 15.26 -5.53
C ASP A 420 -4.79 15.43 -4.06
N TRP A 421 -5.19 16.52 -3.40
CA TRP A 421 -5.07 16.63 -1.94
C TRP A 421 -5.84 15.48 -1.27
N PHE A 422 -5.26 14.85 -0.27
CA PHE A 422 -5.84 13.71 0.44
C PHE A 422 -6.10 14.05 1.91
N CYS A 423 -7.07 13.36 2.52
CA CYS A 423 -7.48 13.62 3.90
C CYS A 423 -6.79 12.65 4.88
N TYR A 424 -6.14 13.18 5.90
CA TYR A 424 -5.71 12.43 7.08
C TYR A 424 -6.18 13.11 8.36
N HIS A 425 -6.50 12.33 9.39
CA HIS A 425 -6.67 12.87 10.74
C HIS A 425 -5.29 13.24 11.34
N GLY A 426 -5.24 14.25 12.22
CA GLY A 426 -4.01 14.68 12.90
C GLY A 426 -3.34 13.60 13.76
N THR A 427 -4.07 12.54 14.14
CA THR A 427 -3.52 11.35 14.83
C THR A 427 -3.21 10.18 13.90
N SER A 428 -3.26 10.37 12.57
CA SER A 428 -3.00 9.31 11.59
C SER A 428 -1.57 8.76 11.73
N PRO A 429 -1.35 7.44 11.70
CA PRO A 429 0.00 6.85 11.69
C PRO A 429 0.71 7.00 10.32
N SER A 430 0.05 7.58 9.32
CA SER A 430 0.60 7.82 7.98
C SER A 430 1.21 9.21 7.79
N ILE A 431 1.25 10.04 8.85
CA ILE A 431 1.87 11.37 8.85
C ILE A 431 2.92 11.47 9.96
N PHE A 432 4.05 12.11 9.65
CA PHE A 432 5.24 12.14 10.49
C PHE A 432 5.86 13.55 10.52
N PRO A 433 6.56 13.92 11.61
CA PRO A 433 7.29 15.18 11.66
C PRO A 433 8.42 15.23 10.64
N VAL A 434 8.78 16.44 10.22
CA VAL A 434 9.98 16.72 9.42
C VAL A 434 11.22 16.10 10.06
N GLY A 435 11.96 15.30 9.28
CA GLY A 435 13.16 14.57 9.70
C GLY A 435 12.90 13.14 10.17
N PHE A 436 11.65 12.66 10.21
CA PHE A 436 11.34 11.29 10.65
C PHE A 436 12.07 10.23 9.81
N CYS A 437 12.07 10.37 8.48
CA CYS A 437 12.78 9.44 7.59
C CYS A 437 14.30 9.49 7.79
N GLU A 438 14.88 10.68 7.94
CA GLU A 438 16.33 10.86 8.15
C GLU A 438 16.79 10.24 9.47
N ILE A 439 16.03 10.43 10.55
CA ILE A 439 16.30 9.85 11.88
C ILE A 439 16.17 8.32 11.88
N ASN A 440 15.30 7.75 11.04
CA ASN A 440 14.98 6.32 11.03
C ASN A 440 15.55 5.54 9.83
N ASP A 441 16.46 6.13 9.05
CA ASP A 441 17.11 5.54 7.87
C ASP A 441 16.11 5.07 6.79
N ILE A 442 15.07 5.86 6.54
CA ILE A 442 14.09 5.63 5.46
C ILE A 442 14.41 6.54 4.27
N GLU A 443 14.31 6.03 3.03
CA GLU A 443 14.40 6.84 1.82
C GLU A 443 13.19 7.80 1.72
N LEU A 444 13.41 9.07 2.08
CA LEU A 444 12.45 10.15 1.86
C LEU A 444 12.42 10.51 0.38
N THR A 445 11.23 10.42 -0.23
CA THR A 445 11.01 10.88 -1.61
C THR A 445 10.97 12.41 -1.64
N PRO A 446 11.90 13.07 -2.35
CA PRO A 446 11.97 14.53 -2.40
C PRO A 446 10.89 15.12 -3.33
N PRO A 447 10.58 16.42 -3.22
CA PRO A 447 9.56 17.07 -4.04
C PRO A 447 9.81 16.86 -5.53
N ARG A 448 8.75 16.57 -6.29
CA ARG A 448 8.88 16.19 -7.69
C ARG A 448 9.44 17.35 -8.52
N GLY A 449 10.62 17.15 -9.10
CA GLY A 449 11.35 18.16 -9.88
C GLY A 449 12.36 18.98 -9.07
N TYR A 450 12.52 18.72 -7.77
CA TYR A 450 13.59 19.32 -6.98
C TYR A 450 14.97 18.81 -7.44
N THR A 451 15.91 19.73 -7.66
CA THR A 451 17.20 19.42 -8.32
C THR A 451 18.41 19.44 -7.38
N LYS A 452 18.28 20.01 -6.17
CA LYS A 452 19.35 20.07 -5.17
C LYS A 452 19.37 18.77 -4.39
N LEU A 453 20.20 17.83 -4.84
CA LEU A 453 20.35 16.51 -4.24
C LEU A 453 21.74 16.34 -3.58
N PRO A 454 21.85 15.64 -2.43
CA PRO A 454 20.76 15.06 -1.64
C PRO A 454 19.82 16.13 -1.07
N PHE A 455 18.53 15.79 -0.96
CA PHE A 455 17.52 16.70 -0.40
C PHE A 455 17.83 16.99 1.07
N LYS A 456 17.57 18.23 1.50
CA LYS A 456 17.76 18.68 2.88
C LYS A 456 16.59 19.53 3.33
N TRP A 457 15.98 19.14 4.45
CA TRP A 457 14.85 19.85 5.02
C TRP A 457 15.14 21.31 5.37
N PHE A 458 16.30 21.61 5.95
CA PHE A 458 16.69 22.98 6.30
C PHE A 458 16.76 23.92 5.09
N ASP A 459 17.37 23.45 4.00
CA ASP A 459 17.48 24.24 2.77
C ASP A 459 16.10 24.38 2.09
N TYR A 460 15.29 23.32 2.08
CA TYR A 460 13.95 23.35 1.49
C TYR A 460 12.98 24.27 2.25
N LEU A 461 12.96 24.22 3.60
CA LEU A 461 12.13 25.11 4.42
C LEU A 461 12.49 26.59 4.20
N ARG A 462 13.79 26.90 4.14
CA ARG A 462 14.30 28.24 3.85
C ARG A 462 13.94 28.72 2.44
N GLU A 463 14.01 27.83 1.45
CA GLU A 463 13.67 28.15 0.05
C GLU A 463 12.17 28.34 -0.18
N MET A 464 11.33 27.59 0.56
CA MET A 464 9.87 27.69 0.47
C MET A 464 9.26 28.70 1.47
N GLY A 465 10.08 29.43 2.25
CA GLY A 465 9.61 30.35 3.29
C GLY A 465 8.67 29.70 4.32
N SER A 466 8.80 28.38 4.52
CA SER A 466 7.82 27.53 5.21
C SER A 466 8.36 27.03 6.55
N ILE A 467 7.46 26.64 7.45
CA ILE A 467 7.80 26.02 8.75
C ILE A 467 7.45 24.52 8.77
N ALA A 468 8.19 23.74 9.55
CA ALA A 468 7.81 22.38 9.88
C ALA A 468 6.62 22.36 10.86
N ALA A 469 5.72 21.39 10.71
CA ALA A 469 4.71 21.09 11.71
C ALA A 469 5.39 20.67 13.04
N PRO A 470 5.05 21.28 14.19
CA PRO A 470 5.70 20.96 15.46
C PRO A 470 5.57 19.48 15.87
N VAL A 471 6.68 18.85 16.26
CA VAL A 471 6.78 17.44 16.70
C VAL A 471 5.80 17.08 17.84
N LYS A 472 5.29 18.06 18.59
CA LYS A 472 4.27 17.87 19.63
C LYS A 472 2.86 17.55 19.11
N LEU A 473 2.56 17.81 17.83
CA LEU A 473 1.24 17.57 17.23
C LEU A 473 1.04 16.13 16.75
N PHE A 474 2.13 15.41 16.49
CA PHE A 474 2.11 14.05 15.96
C PHE A 474 1.91 13.00 17.06
N ASN A 475 1.26 11.89 16.72
CA ASN A 475 1.09 10.78 17.66
C ASN A 475 2.44 10.13 17.98
N LYS A 476 2.72 9.92 19.27
CA LYS A 476 3.95 9.31 19.81
C LYS A 476 3.73 7.92 20.41
N GLU A 477 2.49 7.42 20.37
CA GLU A 477 2.11 6.15 20.98
C GLU A 477 2.58 4.96 20.14
N VAL A 478 3.56 4.23 20.67
CA VAL A 478 4.10 2.99 20.07
C VAL A 478 3.60 1.80 20.91
N PRO A 479 2.57 1.06 20.45
CA PRO A 479 2.07 -0.11 21.18
C PRO A 479 3.08 -1.26 21.13
N ASN A 480 3.06 -2.14 22.14
CA ASN A 480 3.75 -3.43 22.06
C ASN A 480 2.97 -4.37 21.13
N HIS A 481 3.18 -4.19 19.82
CA HIS A 481 2.41 -4.82 18.74
C HIS A 481 2.84 -6.26 18.41
N GLY A 482 3.92 -6.77 19.02
CA GLY A 482 4.36 -8.17 18.91
C GLY A 482 5.01 -8.58 17.57
N PHE A 483 4.85 -7.81 16.50
CA PHE A 483 5.46 -8.07 15.20
C PHE A 483 7.00 -8.13 15.28
N ARG A 484 7.59 -8.98 14.43
CA ARG A 484 9.03 -9.12 14.24
C ARG A 484 9.37 -9.21 12.75
N GLN A 485 10.56 -8.75 12.40
CA GLN A 485 11.08 -8.89 11.04
C GLN A 485 11.11 -10.37 10.62
N GLY A 486 10.75 -10.66 9.37
CA GLY A 486 10.66 -12.03 8.83
C GLY A 486 9.37 -12.78 9.17
N MET A 487 8.46 -12.21 9.99
CA MET A 487 7.14 -12.82 10.21
C MET A 487 6.30 -12.80 8.93
N LYS A 488 5.63 -13.93 8.66
CA LYS A 488 4.65 -14.10 7.57
C LYS A 488 3.26 -13.68 8.00
N LEU A 489 2.51 -13.08 7.08
CA LEU A 489 1.12 -12.66 7.27
C LEU A 489 0.38 -12.61 5.92
N GLU A 490 -0.93 -12.33 5.97
CA GLU A 490 -1.75 -12.08 4.78
C GLU A 490 -2.01 -10.58 4.67
N ALA A 491 -1.50 -9.91 3.63
CA ALA A 491 -1.61 -8.45 3.47
C ALA A 491 -2.52 -8.09 2.30
N VAL A 492 -3.33 -7.04 2.44
CA VAL A 492 -4.00 -6.41 1.31
C VAL A 492 -2.97 -5.69 0.44
N ASP A 493 -3.06 -5.83 -0.89
CA ASP A 493 -2.38 -4.88 -1.78
C ASP A 493 -3.18 -3.57 -1.80
N LEU A 494 -2.67 -2.52 -1.14
CA LEU A 494 -3.39 -1.24 -1.04
C LEU A 494 -3.45 -0.47 -2.38
N MET A 495 -2.76 -0.94 -3.43
CA MET A 495 -2.91 -0.44 -4.82
C MET A 495 -4.02 -1.15 -5.60
N GLU A 496 -4.37 -2.40 -5.25
CA GLU A 496 -5.50 -3.16 -5.80
C GLU A 496 -6.23 -3.89 -4.63
N PRO A 497 -7.02 -3.18 -3.78
CA PRO A 497 -7.45 -3.67 -2.46
C PRO A 497 -8.43 -4.85 -2.42
N ARG A 498 -8.73 -5.42 -3.59
CA ARG A 498 -9.42 -6.70 -3.80
C ARG A 498 -8.47 -7.89 -3.63
N LEU A 499 -7.15 -7.69 -3.72
CA LEU A 499 -6.16 -8.73 -3.50
C LEU A 499 -5.75 -8.77 -2.03
N VAL A 500 -5.76 -9.98 -1.46
CA VAL A 500 -5.05 -10.31 -0.22
C VAL A 500 -3.98 -11.32 -0.59
N CYS A 501 -2.75 -11.07 -0.19
CA CYS A 501 -1.53 -11.68 -0.72
C CYS A 501 -0.68 -12.28 0.42
N VAL A 502 0.10 -13.31 0.10
CA VAL A 502 1.14 -13.83 0.99
C VAL A 502 2.26 -12.80 1.14
N ALA A 503 2.58 -12.41 2.37
CA ALA A 503 3.45 -11.27 2.65
C ALA A 503 4.35 -11.47 3.88
N THR A 504 5.39 -10.63 3.97
CA THR A 504 6.43 -10.66 5.02
C THR A 504 6.65 -9.28 5.62
N VAL A 505 6.86 -9.18 6.94
CA VAL A 505 7.34 -7.95 7.59
C VAL A 505 8.84 -7.79 7.32
N THR A 506 9.24 -6.91 6.38
CA THR A 506 10.65 -6.70 5.99
C THR A 506 11.38 -5.67 6.86
N ARG A 507 10.67 -4.74 7.50
CA ARG A 507 11.25 -3.73 8.42
C ARG A 507 10.21 -3.28 9.45
N ILE A 508 10.68 -2.84 10.62
CA ILE A 508 9.87 -2.25 11.68
C ILE A 508 10.54 -0.94 12.12
N VAL A 509 9.79 0.16 12.14
CA VAL A 509 10.21 1.49 12.59
C VAL A 509 9.14 2.00 13.56
N HIS A 510 9.37 1.79 14.86
CA HIS A 510 8.37 1.99 15.89
C HIS A 510 7.06 1.24 15.60
N ARG A 511 5.96 1.96 15.33
CA ARG A 511 4.64 1.40 14.95
C ARG A 511 4.47 1.18 13.44
N LEU A 512 5.40 1.67 12.61
CA LEU A 512 5.35 1.56 11.17
C LEU A 512 6.04 0.27 10.68
N LEU A 513 5.37 -0.50 9.85
CA LEU A 513 5.86 -1.75 9.25
C LEU A 513 6.13 -1.56 7.76
N ARG A 514 7.22 -2.14 7.25
CA ARG A 514 7.40 -2.39 5.81
C ARG A 514 6.89 -3.80 5.53
N ILE A 515 5.99 -3.92 4.56
CA ILE A 515 5.32 -5.15 4.18
C ILE A 515 5.72 -5.50 2.74
N HIS A 516 6.39 -6.64 2.57
CA HIS A 516 6.79 -7.22 1.29
C HIS A 516 5.77 -8.24 0.80
N PHE A 517 5.52 -8.28 -0.51
CA PHE A 517 4.66 -9.29 -1.15
C PHE A 517 5.53 -10.39 -1.74
N ASP A 518 5.40 -11.61 -1.20
CA ASP A 518 6.40 -12.65 -1.41
C ASP A 518 6.57 -13.01 -2.90
N GLY A 519 7.81 -12.90 -3.39
CA GLY A 519 8.17 -13.24 -4.78
C GLY A 519 8.05 -12.09 -5.78
N TRP A 520 7.48 -10.94 -5.38
CA TRP A 520 7.51 -9.70 -6.15
C TRP A 520 8.80 -8.89 -5.87
N GLU A 521 9.04 -7.83 -6.63
CA GLU A 521 10.18 -6.93 -6.41
C GLU A 521 9.92 -5.90 -5.28
N ASP A 522 10.95 -5.51 -4.52
CA ASP A 522 10.88 -4.62 -3.33
C ASP A 522 10.26 -3.22 -3.59
N GLU A 523 10.12 -2.83 -4.86
CA GLU A 523 9.43 -1.60 -5.28
C GLU A 523 7.90 -1.69 -5.14
N TYR A 524 7.37 -2.89 -4.84
CA TYR A 524 5.97 -3.11 -4.46
C TYR A 524 5.76 -3.18 -2.93
N ASP A 525 6.82 -3.20 -2.11
CA ASP A 525 6.67 -3.19 -0.65
C ASP A 525 5.93 -1.92 -0.18
N GLN A 526 5.02 -2.07 0.79
CA GLN A 526 4.17 -0.98 1.29
C GLN A 526 4.51 -0.61 2.74
N TRP A 527 4.43 0.68 3.06
CA TRP A 527 4.48 1.18 4.42
C TRP A 527 3.08 1.15 5.04
N VAL A 528 2.92 0.40 6.14
CA VAL A 528 1.63 0.11 6.77
C VAL A 528 1.76 0.20 8.29
N ASP A 529 0.76 0.74 8.98
CA ASP A 529 0.76 0.79 10.45
C ASP A 529 0.54 -0.59 11.09
N CYS A 530 1.16 -0.85 12.24
CA CYS A 530 1.00 -2.10 12.97
C CYS A 530 -0.42 -2.38 13.50
N GLU A 531 -1.29 -1.36 13.60
CA GLU A 531 -2.70 -1.54 13.97
C GLU A 531 -3.64 -1.50 12.74
N SER A 532 -3.08 -1.49 11.53
CA SER A 532 -3.82 -1.42 10.27
C SER A 532 -4.88 -2.52 10.13
N PRO A 533 -6.10 -2.19 9.66
CA PRO A 533 -7.18 -3.15 9.45
C PRO A 533 -7.06 -3.92 8.11
N ASP A 534 -5.95 -3.74 7.39
CA ASP A 534 -5.66 -4.32 6.08
C ASP A 534 -4.45 -5.29 6.11
N LEU A 535 -4.02 -5.71 7.31
CA LEU A 535 -3.06 -6.81 7.54
C LEU A 535 -3.75 -7.91 8.37
N TYR A 536 -3.58 -9.19 8.02
CA TYR A 536 -4.29 -10.30 8.65
C TYR A 536 -3.37 -11.46 9.08
N PRO A 537 -3.75 -12.24 10.12
CA PRO A 537 -2.99 -13.43 10.49
C PRO A 537 -3.01 -14.50 9.39
N VAL A 538 -1.94 -15.30 9.32
CA VAL A 538 -1.86 -16.49 8.47
C VAL A 538 -3.12 -17.36 8.64
N GLY A 539 -3.79 -17.69 7.54
CA GLY A 539 -5.02 -18.49 7.52
C GLY A 539 -6.33 -17.71 7.62
N TRP A 540 -6.29 -16.36 7.66
CA TRP A 540 -7.51 -15.52 7.69
C TRP A 540 -8.35 -15.69 6.42
N CYS A 541 -7.74 -15.75 5.24
CA CYS A 541 -8.39 -16.04 3.97
C CYS A 541 -9.10 -17.40 4.00
N GLN A 542 -8.45 -18.45 4.54
CA GLN A 542 -9.07 -19.77 4.71
C GLN A 542 -10.26 -19.73 5.68
N LEU A 543 -10.15 -18.98 6.78
CA LEU A 543 -11.19 -18.84 7.79
C LEU A 543 -12.43 -18.08 7.26
N THR A 544 -12.20 -17.07 6.42
CA THR A 544 -13.25 -16.14 5.95
C THR A 544 -13.82 -16.49 4.58
N GLY A 545 -13.19 -17.42 3.85
CA GLY A 545 -13.52 -17.72 2.46
C GLY A 545 -12.99 -16.68 1.45
N TYR A 546 -12.10 -15.78 1.86
CA TYR A 546 -11.49 -14.78 0.97
C TYR A 546 -10.37 -15.42 0.12
N GLN A 547 -10.22 -15.00 -1.14
CA GLN A 547 -9.21 -15.55 -2.05
C GLN A 547 -7.82 -14.98 -1.77
N LEU A 548 -6.96 -15.81 -1.17
CA LEU A 548 -5.53 -15.53 -1.03
C LEU A 548 -4.81 -15.62 -2.39
N GLN A 549 -3.95 -14.65 -2.69
CA GLN A 549 -3.00 -14.74 -3.80
C GLN A 549 -1.72 -15.45 -3.34
N PRO A 550 -1.21 -16.43 -4.12
CA PRO A 550 0.05 -17.09 -3.82
C PRO A 550 1.24 -16.12 -3.95
N PRO A 551 2.43 -16.47 -3.41
CA PRO A 551 3.67 -15.82 -3.80
C PRO A 551 3.83 -15.85 -5.31
N ALA A 552 4.37 -14.78 -5.91
CA ALA A 552 4.67 -14.79 -7.34
C ALA A 552 5.67 -15.89 -7.65
N SER A 553 5.36 -16.74 -8.64
CA SER A 553 6.30 -17.76 -9.08
C SER A 553 7.48 -17.07 -9.74
N GLN A 554 8.65 -17.17 -9.09
CA GLN A 554 9.93 -16.84 -9.70
C GLN A 554 10.19 -17.85 -10.82
N SER A 555 9.57 -17.62 -11.98
CA SER A 555 9.85 -18.35 -13.20
C SER A 555 11.34 -18.21 -13.46
N ASN A 556 12.07 -19.32 -13.44
CA ASN A 556 13.52 -19.31 -13.52
C ASN A 556 13.93 -18.52 -14.77
N ARG A 557 14.59 -17.37 -14.59
CA ARG A 557 15.29 -16.67 -15.68
C ARG A 557 16.60 -17.40 -15.98
N GLU A 558 16.50 -18.72 -16.16
CA GLU A 558 17.45 -19.49 -16.92
C GLU A 558 17.59 -18.81 -18.29
N MET A 559 18.73 -18.12 -18.47
CA MET A 559 19.11 -17.73 -19.82
C MET A 559 19.21 -19.01 -20.64
N PRO A 560 18.50 -19.14 -21.77
CA PRO A 560 18.50 -20.38 -22.54
C PRO A 560 19.95 -20.75 -22.87
N PRO A 561 20.37 -22.01 -22.63
CA PRO A 561 21.77 -22.40 -22.66
C PRO A 561 22.39 -22.02 -24.00
N SER A 562 23.58 -21.40 -23.97
CA SER A 562 24.15 -20.70 -25.11
C SER A 562 24.54 -21.67 -26.24
N VAL A 563 23.59 -21.93 -27.15
CA VAL A 563 23.75 -22.82 -28.30
C VAL A 563 25.04 -22.46 -29.06
N PRO A 564 26.00 -23.39 -29.20
CA PRO A 564 27.25 -23.12 -29.89
C PRO A 564 27.00 -22.66 -31.32
N LYS A 565 27.46 -21.44 -31.65
CA LYS A 565 27.28 -20.86 -32.98
C LYS A 565 28.13 -21.62 -34.01
N GLN A 566 27.52 -22.58 -34.69
CA GLN A 566 28.11 -23.22 -35.86
C GLN A 566 28.54 -22.14 -36.88
N LYS A 567 29.83 -22.09 -37.18
CA LYS A 567 30.40 -21.14 -38.15
C LYS A 567 29.91 -21.51 -39.55
N LYS A 568 29.03 -20.70 -40.15
CA LYS A 568 28.78 -20.77 -41.59
C LYS A 568 30.08 -20.47 -42.33
N LYS A 569 30.48 -21.36 -43.25
CA LYS A 569 31.72 -21.24 -44.03
C LYS A 569 31.65 -20.03 -44.94
N ALA A 570 32.63 -19.13 -44.86
CA ALA A 570 32.95 -18.19 -45.94
C ALA A 570 33.84 -18.90 -46.97
N GLN A 571 33.67 -18.57 -48.26
CA GLN A 571 34.49 -19.14 -49.33
C GLN A 571 35.88 -18.48 -49.40
N GLN A 572 36.83 -19.20 -49.99
CA GLN A 572 38.23 -18.80 -50.07
C GLN A 572 38.47 -17.72 -51.12
N TYR A 573 39.46 -16.86 -50.87
CA TYR A 573 40.33 -16.33 -51.93
C TYR A 573 41.80 -16.48 -51.50
N LYS A 574 42.73 -16.52 -52.47
CA LYS A 574 44.13 -16.96 -52.25
C LYS A 574 45.15 -15.81 -52.39
N GLY A 575 46.23 -15.91 -51.61
CA GLY A 575 47.48 -15.14 -51.79
C GLY A 575 47.85 -14.29 -50.57
N GLN A 576 49.13 -14.08 -50.21
CA GLN A 576 50.38 -14.73 -50.64
C GLN A 576 51.38 -14.82 -49.46
N LYS A 577 52.54 -15.45 -49.65
CA LYS A 577 53.51 -15.82 -48.59
C LYS A 577 54.34 -14.63 -48.06
N LYS A 578 54.74 -14.70 -46.79
CA LYS A 578 56.14 -14.55 -46.32
C LYS A 578 56.33 -15.27 -44.97
N LYS A 579 57.56 -15.73 -44.69
CA LYS A 579 58.02 -16.30 -43.40
C LYS A 579 59.08 -15.33 -42.76
N PRO A 580 59.86 -15.69 -41.73
CA PRO A 580 59.52 -15.44 -40.32
C PRO A 580 60.65 -14.68 -39.57
N LEU A 581 60.55 -14.55 -38.25
CA LEU A 581 61.74 -14.51 -37.39
C LEU A 581 61.51 -15.27 -36.06
N LEU A 582 62.62 -15.59 -35.39
CA LEU A 582 62.82 -16.44 -34.21
C LEU A 582 63.20 -15.55 -32.99
N ARG A 583 63.34 -15.99 -31.73
CA ARG A 583 62.81 -17.12 -30.91
C ARG A 583 63.47 -17.04 -29.51
N MET A 584 62.70 -17.19 -28.42
CA MET A 584 63.09 -17.59 -27.05
C MET A 584 61.77 -17.74 -26.26
N LYS A 585 61.39 -18.80 -25.51
CA LYS A 585 62.09 -19.85 -24.70
C LYS A 585 62.84 -19.21 -23.52
N GLU A 586 62.68 -19.62 -22.25
CA GLU A 586 62.20 -20.88 -21.62
C GLU A 586 61.00 -20.63 -20.65
N GLU A 587 60.12 -21.54 -20.19
CA GLU A 587 60.24 -22.89 -19.55
C GLU A 587 60.93 -22.88 -18.16
N ALA A 588 60.49 -23.60 -17.11
CA ALA A 588 59.22 -24.32 -16.80
C ALA A 588 59.18 -24.74 -15.29
N ALA A 589 58.05 -25.29 -14.80
CA ALA A 589 57.89 -26.13 -13.58
C ALA A 589 58.15 -25.46 -12.18
N GLU A 590 57.68 -25.93 -11.01
CA GLU A 590 56.68 -26.94 -10.58
C GLU A 590 56.16 -26.52 -9.15
N VAL A 591 54.91 -26.79 -8.73
CA VAL A 591 54.49 -27.85 -7.74
C VAL A 591 55.30 -27.79 -6.41
N ASP A 592 54.71 -27.66 -5.22
CA ASP A 592 53.66 -28.53 -4.63
C ASP A 592 52.78 -27.89 -3.51
N GLU A 593 51.85 -28.67 -2.98
CA GLU A 593 50.92 -28.42 -1.85
C GLU A 593 51.54 -28.80 -0.48
N PHE A 594 51.12 -28.17 0.65
CA PHE A 594 50.78 -28.87 1.92
C PHE A 594 50.23 -27.95 3.05
N THR A 595 49.73 -28.57 4.11
CA THR A 595 48.99 -28.00 5.27
C THR A 595 49.85 -27.41 6.40
N PHE A 596 49.19 -26.66 7.30
CA PHE A 596 49.67 -26.50 8.68
C PHE A 596 48.52 -26.54 9.70
N SER A 597 48.77 -27.12 10.87
CA SER A 597 47.88 -27.15 12.04
C SER A 597 48.69 -27.41 13.31
N GLN A 598 48.16 -27.04 14.50
CA GLN A 598 48.63 -27.44 15.84
C GLN A 598 50.02 -26.90 16.30
N THR A 599 50.36 -26.65 17.58
CA THR A 599 49.56 -26.33 18.81
C THR A 599 50.47 -25.74 19.92
N ILE A 600 49.86 -25.29 21.04
CA ILE A 600 50.37 -25.32 22.44
C ILE A 600 51.55 -24.41 22.84
N SER A 601 51.30 -23.60 23.88
CA SER A 601 52.14 -23.53 25.10
C SER A 601 51.34 -22.92 26.26
N ASP A 602 51.19 -23.65 27.36
CA ASP A 602 50.38 -23.25 28.53
C ASP A 602 51.14 -22.35 29.52
N GLN A 603 50.40 -21.63 30.38
CA GLN A 603 50.73 -21.58 31.81
C GLN A 603 49.53 -21.18 32.69
N GLU A 604 49.51 -21.73 33.91
CA GLU A 604 48.41 -21.63 34.88
C GLU A 604 48.60 -20.44 35.85
N SER A 605 47.52 -19.94 36.46
CA SER A 605 47.32 -20.11 37.92
C SER A 605 46.07 -19.41 38.48
N ASN A 606 45.55 -19.98 39.56
CA ASN A 606 44.31 -19.65 40.26
C ASN A 606 44.25 -18.24 40.87
N GLY A 607 43.05 -17.66 40.96
CA GLY A 607 42.79 -16.44 41.75
C GLY A 607 41.29 -16.16 41.93
N SER A 608 40.66 -16.74 42.96
CA SER A 608 39.24 -16.56 43.25
C SER A 608 38.97 -15.32 44.12
N GLY A 609 37.87 -14.59 43.83
CA GLY A 609 37.46 -13.43 44.63
C GLY A 609 36.08 -12.89 44.25
N SER A 610 35.08 -13.11 45.11
CA SER A 610 33.75 -12.51 45.01
C SER A 610 33.62 -11.36 46.01
N TYR A 611 33.08 -10.21 45.60
CA TYR A 611 32.47 -9.21 46.48
C TYR A 611 31.42 -8.35 45.74
N TYR A 612 30.73 -7.46 46.47
CA TYR A 612 29.30 -7.19 46.30
C TYR A 612 28.95 -5.70 46.46
N ILE A 613 27.98 -5.19 45.68
CA ILE A 613 27.11 -4.00 45.91
C ILE A 613 27.80 -2.60 46.00
N LYS A 614 27.39 -1.64 45.14
CA LYS A 614 26.58 -0.47 45.53
C LYS A 614 26.05 0.39 44.37
N GLN A 615 24.88 0.98 44.62
CA GLN A 615 24.22 2.05 43.85
C GLN A 615 24.28 3.37 44.66
N GLU A 616 23.73 4.44 44.06
CA GLU A 616 23.30 5.70 44.70
C GLU A 616 24.42 6.66 45.17
N PRO A 617 24.13 7.97 45.31
CA PRO A 617 22.82 8.66 45.22
C PRO A 617 22.27 8.85 43.80
#